data_AF-A0A167ZAR1-F1
#
_entry.id   AF-A0A167ZAR1-F1
#
_cell.length_a   1.000
_cell.length_b   1.000
_cell.length_c   1.000
_cell.angle_alpha   90.00
_cell.angle_beta   90.00
_cell.angle_gamma   90.00
#
_symmetry.space_group_name_H-M   'P 1'
#
loop_
_entity.id
_entity.type
_entity.pdbx_description
1 polymer ?
#
loop_
_entity_poly.entity_id
_entity_poly.type
_entity_poly.pdbx_seq_one_letter_code
_entity_poly.pdbx_strand_id
1 'polypeptide(L)'
;MASLVSRQMFRAAPGARRYYSSEAPKPPQPPSSGSSSSSLWVWLGVGAVGAGGVAYYLSQQSGSAPAASKAFKPTFADYQAVYNEIAKQIQEQDEYDDGSYAPILLRLSWHASGTYDKETNTGGSNGATMRFSPESDHGANAGLINARNFLEPIK
;
A
#
# COMPACT_ATOMS: atom_id res chain seq x y z
N MET A 1 25.44 51.91 -17.31
CA MET A 1 25.16 50.62 -17.97
C MET A 1 24.59 49.68 -16.93
N ALA A 2 23.29 49.39 -16.99
CA ALA A 2 22.61 48.53 -16.02
C ALA A 2 22.88 47.06 -16.36
N SER A 3 23.51 46.33 -15.43
CA SER A 3 23.76 44.88 -15.56
C SER A 3 22.57 44.11 -15.02
N LEU A 4 21.90 43.37 -15.90
CA LEU A 4 20.70 42.59 -15.63
C LEU A 4 21.02 41.35 -14.78
N VAL A 5 20.31 41.20 -13.66
CA VAL A 5 20.29 39.99 -12.84
C VAL A 5 19.39 38.96 -13.53
N SER A 6 19.97 37.87 -14.03
CA SER A 6 19.22 36.71 -14.52
C SER A 6 18.48 36.03 -13.37
N ARG A 7 17.17 36.23 -13.28
CA ARG A 7 16.29 35.38 -12.46
C ARG A 7 16.07 34.07 -13.22
N GLN A 8 16.67 32.98 -12.73
CA GLN A 8 16.29 31.64 -13.18
C GLN A 8 14.85 31.36 -12.73
N MET A 9 13.95 31.32 -13.69
CA MET A 9 12.55 30.98 -13.52
C MET A 9 12.44 29.45 -13.44
N PHE A 10 12.03 28.91 -12.29
CA PHE A 10 11.58 27.52 -12.22
C PHE A 10 10.26 27.38 -12.98
N ARG A 11 10.33 26.81 -14.18
CA ARG A 11 9.15 26.43 -14.97
C ARG A 11 8.58 25.15 -14.35
N ALA A 12 7.55 25.29 -13.53
CA ALA A 12 6.72 24.15 -13.13
C ALA A 12 6.06 23.58 -14.40
N ALA A 13 6.38 22.33 -14.74
CA ALA A 13 5.74 21.61 -15.84
C ALA A 13 4.28 21.30 -15.44
N PRO A 14 3.26 21.77 -16.19
CA PRO A 14 1.88 21.37 -15.94
C PRO A 14 1.70 19.98 -16.55
N GLY A 15 1.46 18.95 -15.72
CA GLY A 15 1.03 17.65 -16.24
C GLY A 15 1.52 16.40 -15.51
N ALA A 16 2.34 16.50 -14.47
CA ALA A 16 2.66 15.35 -13.64
C ALA A 16 1.43 14.97 -12.78
N ARG A 17 0.53 14.18 -13.35
CA ARG A 17 -0.58 13.56 -12.61
C ARG A 17 0.04 12.63 -11.55
N ARG A 18 -0.11 12.99 -10.28
CA ARG A 18 0.20 12.10 -9.16
C ARG A 18 -0.79 10.94 -9.22
N TYR A 19 -0.32 9.77 -9.62
CA TYR A 19 -1.11 8.55 -9.56
C TYR A 19 -1.11 8.07 -8.10
N TYR A 20 -2.30 7.99 -7.50
CA TYR A 20 -2.49 7.39 -6.18
C TYR A 20 -2.68 5.88 -6.33
N SER A 21 -2.04 5.12 -5.45
CA SER A 21 -1.97 3.64 -5.48
C SER A 21 -3.30 2.92 -5.18
N SER A 22 -4.43 3.62 -5.12
CA SER A 22 -5.74 3.04 -4.75
C SER A 22 -6.82 3.14 -5.84
N GLU A 23 -6.54 3.74 -7.00
CA GLU A 23 -7.52 3.78 -8.10
C GLU A 23 -7.24 2.67 -9.11
N ALA A 24 -8.17 1.72 -9.22
CA ALA A 24 -8.18 0.76 -10.32
C ALA A 24 -8.54 1.46 -11.65
N PRO A 25 -7.88 1.14 -12.78
CA PRO A 25 -8.21 1.74 -14.07
C PRO A 25 -9.65 1.40 -14.47
N LYS A 26 -10.40 2.41 -14.90
CA LYS A 26 -11.75 2.21 -15.47
C LYS A 26 -11.65 1.34 -16.73
N PRO A 27 -12.38 0.21 -16.82
CA PRO A 27 -12.31 -0.63 -18.01
C PRO A 27 -12.90 0.09 -19.23
N PRO A 28 -12.31 -0.09 -20.43
CA PRO A 28 -12.82 0.50 -21.66
C PRO A 28 -14.22 -0.03 -21.98
N GLN A 29 -15.13 0.85 -22.39
CA GLN A 29 -16.48 0.45 -22.76
C GLN A 29 -16.49 -0.27 -24.11
N PRO A 30 -17.27 -1.35 -24.27
CA PRO A 30 -17.37 -2.06 -25.54
C PRO A 30 -18.10 -1.21 -26.58
N PRO A 31 -17.71 -1.28 -27.87
CA PRO A 31 -18.40 -0.57 -28.94
C PRO A 31 -19.81 -1.16 -29.19
N SER A 32 -20.77 -0.28 -29.45
CA SER A 32 -22.16 -0.63 -29.79
C SER A 32 -22.22 -1.36 -31.13
N SER A 33 -22.60 -2.65 -31.13
CA SER A 33 -22.79 -3.43 -32.34
C SER A 33 -24.21 -3.27 -32.89
N GLY A 34 -24.33 -2.71 -34.09
CA GLY A 34 -25.57 -2.65 -34.88
C GLY A 34 -25.99 -4.03 -35.40
N SER A 35 -27.30 -4.20 -35.47
CA SER A 35 -28.00 -5.39 -35.98
C SER A 35 -27.75 -5.60 -37.48
N SER A 36 -27.36 -6.81 -37.89
CA SER A 36 -27.52 -7.28 -39.26
C SER A 36 -27.80 -8.78 -39.28
N SER A 37 -28.91 -9.13 -39.93
CA SER A 37 -29.54 -10.44 -40.00
C SER A 37 -28.91 -11.30 -41.09
N SER A 38 -28.40 -12.48 -40.74
CA SER A 38 -28.45 -13.72 -41.54
C SER A 38 -27.59 -14.80 -40.89
N SER A 39 -28.02 -16.08 -41.01
CA SER A 39 -27.33 -17.33 -40.63
C SER A 39 -27.58 -17.94 -39.23
N LEU A 40 -28.86 -18.09 -38.85
CA LEU A 40 -29.32 -18.86 -37.66
C LEU A 40 -28.83 -20.33 -37.62
N TRP A 41 -28.59 -20.98 -38.76
CA TRP A 41 -28.19 -22.39 -38.80
C TRP A 41 -26.69 -22.63 -38.53
N VAL A 42 -25.83 -21.64 -38.79
CA VAL A 42 -24.39 -21.72 -38.50
C VAL A 42 -24.13 -21.61 -36.99
N TRP A 43 -24.93 -20.81 -36.28
CA TRP A 43 -24.82 -20.62 -34.83
C TRP A 43 -25.30 -21.82 -34.01
N LEU A 44 -26.29 -22.58 -34.49
CA LEU A 44 -26.77 -23.79 -33.77
C LEU A 44 -25.75 -24.94 -33.79
N GLY A 45 -24.96 -25.09 -34.85
CA GLY A 45 -23.92 -26.13 -34.95
C GLY A 45 -22.65 -25.82 -34.15
N VAL A 46 -22.22 -24.55 -34.10
CA VAL A 46 -21.03 -24.12 -33.35
C VAL A 46 -21.31 -23.93 -31.85
N GLY A 47 -22.56 -23.65 -31.47
CA GLY A 47 -22.95 -23.40 -30.09
C GLY A 47 -22.77 -24.59 -29.13
N ALA A 48 -22.96 -25.83 -29.58
CA ALA A 48 -22.97 -27.00 -28.70
C ALA A 48 -21.57 -27.42 -28.19
N VAL A 49 -20.52 -27.30 -29.01
CA VAL A 49 -19.15 -27.64 -28.60
C VAL A 49 -18.50 -26.50 -27.81
N GLY A 50 -18.79 -25.24 -28.20
CA GLY A 50 -18.34 -24.06 -27.46
C GLY A 50 -18.93 -23.99 -26.05
N ALA A 51 -20.22 -24.30 -25.88
CA ALA A 51 -20.87 -24.26 -24.58
C ALA A 51 -20.29 -25.29 -23.59
N GLY A 52 -19.97 -26.50 -24.04
CA GLY A 52 -19.35 -27.53 -23.20
C GLY A 52 -17.93 -27.16 -22.77
N GLY A 53 -17.11 -26.65 -23.69
CA GLY A 53 -15.74 -26.20 -23.39
C GLY A 53 -15.71 -24.98 -22.48
N VAL A 54 -16.61 -24.02 -22.68
CA VAL A 54 -16.74 -22.83 -21.82
C VAL A 54 -17.28 -23.22 -20.44
N ALA A 55 -18.26 -24.12 -20.35
CA ALA A 55 -18.74 -24.63 -19.07
C ALA A 55 -17.65 -25.41 -18.31
N TYR A 56 -16.88 -26.26 -19.00
CA TYR A 56 -15.76 -27.00 -18.42
C TYR A 56 -14.64 -26.06 -17.94
N TYR A 57 -14.27 -25.06 -18.75
CA TYR A 57 -13.26 -24.06 -18.40
C TYR A 57 -13.70 -23.19 -17.21
N LEU A 58 -14.96 -22.72 -17.19
CA LEU A 58 -15.52 -21.98 -16.05
C LEU A 58 -15.62 -22.85 -14.80
N SER A 59 -15.92 -24.15 -14.94
CA SER A 59 -16.00 -25.09 -13.81
C SER A 59 -14.65 -25.40 -13.17
N GLN A 60 -13.56 -25.40 -13.95
CA GLN A 60 -12.20 -25.48 -13.40
C GLN A 60 -11.76 -24.18 -12.71
N GLN A 61 -12.33 -23.03 -13.12
CA GLN A 61 -12.03 -21.75 -12.49
C GLN A 61 -12.83 -21.50 -11.20
N SER A 62 -13.89 -22.28 -10.94
CA SER A 62 -14.65 -22.28 -9.69
C SER A 62 -14.00 -23.10 -8.57
N GLY A 63 -12.67 -23.00 -8.42
CA GLY A 63 -12.02 -23.31 -7.16
C GLY A 63 -12.56 -22.37 -6.08
N SER A 64 -12.94 -22.93 -4.92
CA SER A 64 -13.43 -22.17 -3.77
C SER A 64 -12.54 -20.96 -3.54
N ALA A 65 -13.09 -19.75 -3.72
CA ALA A 65 -12.39 -18.52 -3.35
C ALA A 65 -11.93 -18.68 -1.90
N PRO A 66 -10.65 -18.38 -1.57
CA PRO A 66 -10.17 -18.49 -0.21
C PRO A 66 -11.15 -17.72 0.68
N ALA A 67 -11.69 -18.40 1.69
CA ALA A 67 -12.68 -17.81 2.58
C ALA A 67 -12.12 -16.49 3.11
N ALA A 68 -12.77 -15.38 2.78
CA ALA A 68 -12.35 -14.06 3.21
C ALA A 68 -12.21 -14.09 4.73
N SER A 69 -10.97 -13.98 5.23
CA SER A 69 -10.70 -13.93 6.66
C SER A 69 -11.50 -12.77 7.24
N LYS A 70 -12.37 -13.06 8.21
CA LYS A 70 -13.13 -12.02 8.90
C LYS A 70 -12.15 -10.96 9.42
N ALA A 71 -12.45 -9.68 9.19
CA ALA A 71 -11.61 -8.59 9.63
C ALA A 71 -11.38 -8.68 11.14
N PHE A 72 -10.11 -8.82 11.54
CA PHE A 72 -9.71 -8.85 12.94
C PHE A 72 -10.02 -7.48 13.57
N LYS A 73 -10.76 -7.48 14.67
CA LYS A 73 -11.07 -6.29 15.46
C LYS A 73 -10.34 -6.42 16.80
N PRO A 74 -9.19 -5.76 16.98
CA PRO A 74 -8.40 -5.89 18.20
C PRO A 74 -9.21 -5.40 19.41
N THR A 75 -9.10 -6.15 20.50
CA THR A 75 -9.58 -5.80 21.83
C THR A 75 -8.47 -5.12 22.63
N PHE A 76 -8.81 -4.56 23.78
CA PHE A 76 -7.81 -4.03 24.70
C PHE A 76 -6.75 -5.08 25.11
N ALA A 77 -7.17 -6.33 25.32
CA ALA A 77 -6.27 -7.41 25.71
C ALA A 77 -5.22 -7.69 24.63
N ASP A 78 -5.60 -7.60 23.36
CA ASP A 78 -4.68 -7.78 22.23
C ASP A 78 -3.60 -6.68 22.21
N TYR A 79 -3.98 -5.42 22.45
CA TYR A 79 -3.01 -4.32 22.57
C TYR A 79 -2.10 -4.47 23.79
N GLN A 80 -2.65 -4.90 24.92
CA GLN A 80 -1.86 -5.12 26.13
C GLN A 80 -0.84 -6.25 25.94
N ALA A 81 -1.20 -7.30 25.20
CA ALA A 81 -0.29 -8.39 24.86
C ALA A 81 0.91 -7.87 24.03
N VAL A 82 0.64 -7.06 23.00
CA VAL A 82 1.70 -6.44 22.19
C VAL A 82 2.58 -5.51 23.02
N TYR A 83 1.98 -4.69 23.89
CA TYR A 83 2.72 -3.81 24.80
C TYR A 83 3.67 -4.62 25.70
N ASN A 84 3.17 -5.69 26.31
CA ASN A 84 3.95 -6.53 27.21
C ASN A 84 5.11 -7.21 26.49
N GLU A 85 4.89 -7.68 25.26
CA GLU A 85 5.94 -8.33 24.46
C GLU A 85 7.05 -7.34 24.08
N ILE A 86 6.68 -6.12 23.65
CA ILE A 86 7.66 -5.06 23.37
C ILE A 86 8.44 -4.70 24.64
N ALA A 87 7.73 -4.51 25.77
CA ALA A 87 8.37 -4.16 27.04
C ALA A 87 9.35 -5.25 27.52
N LYS A 88 8.97 -6.52 27.37
CA LYS A 88 9.82 -7.66 27.67
C LYS A 88 11.05 -7.68 26.76
N GLN A 89 10.87 -7.54 25.44
CA GLN A 89 11.97 -7.56 24.49
C GLN A 89 12.96 -6.41 24.74
N ILE A 90 12.48 -5.22 25.14
CA ILE A 90 13.35 -4.09 25.53
C ILE A 90 14.21 -4.43 26.76
N GLN A 91 13.67 -5.20 27.72
CA GLN A 91 14.41 -5.62 28.92
C GLN A 91 15.42 -6.74 28.64
N GLU A 92 15.11 -7.62 27.67
CA GLU A 92 15.95 -8.76 27.32
C GLU A 92 17.09 -8.43 26.34
N GLN A 93 16.95 -7.35 25.55
CA GLN A 93 17.91 -6.92 24.52
C GLN A 93 18.56 -5.60 24.93
N ASP A 94 19.57 -5.67 25.78
CA ASP A 94 20.28 -4.52 26.34
C ASP A 94 21.59 -4.17 25.60
N GLU A 95 21.94 -4.87 24.53
CA GLU A 95 23.23 -4.63 23.84
C GLU A 95 23.21 -3.48 22.81
N TYR A 96 22.11 -2.73 22.68
CA TYR A 96 21.99 -1.63 21.72
C TYR A 96 22.34 -0.27 22.34
N ASP A 97 23.25 0.43 21.67
CA ASP A 97 23.75 1.76 22.05
C ASP A 97 24.25 1.82 23.50
N ASP A 98 23.59 2.59 24.37
CA ASP A 98 23.92 2.79 25.78
C ASP A 98 23.18 1.85 26.74
N GLY A 99 22.59 0.77 26.23
CA GLY A 99 21.96 -0.26 27.06
C GLY A 99 20.48 -0.51 26.78
N SER A 100 19.90 0.08 25.73
CA SER A 100 18.45 -0.04 25.48
C SER A 100 18.02 0.38 24.07
N TYR A 101 17.03 -0.34 23.53
CA TYR A 101 16.30 0.10 22.33
C TYR A 101 15.24 1.18 22.59
N ALA A 102 14.92 1.49 23.86
CA ALA A 102 13.84 2.43 24.19
C ALA A 102 14.00 3.83 23.55
N PRO A 103 15.20 4.46 23.55
CA PRO A 103 15.38 5.78 22.93
C PRO A 103 15.13 5.78 21.41
N ILE A 104 15.59 4.73 20.70
CA ILE A 104 15.42 4.66 19.24
C ILE A 104 13.96 4.35 18.85
N LEU A 105 13.25 3.57 19.66
CA LEU A 105 11.80 3.32 19.49
C LEU A 105 10.98 4.60 19.69
N LEU A 106 11.32 5.38 20.73
CA LEU A 106 10.71 6.70 20.94
C LEU A 106 10.95 7.62 19.74
N ARG A 107 12.20 7.69 19.25
CA ARG A 107 12.53 8.48 18.05
C ARG A 107 11.75 8.03 16.82
N LEU A 108 11.64 6.71 16.59
CA LEU A 108 10.84 6.16 15.49
C LEU A 108 9.38 6.64 15.59
N SER A 109 8.77 6.55 16.77
CA SER A 109 7.37 6.95 16.99
C SER A 109 7.13 8.44 16.71
N TRP A 110 8.09 9.28 17.12
CA TRP A 110 8.09 10.72 16.85
C TRP A 110 8.20 11.01 15.35
N HIS A 111 9.20 10.43 14.68
CA HIS A 111 9.43 10.64 13.25
C HIS A 111 8.27 10.15 12.38
N ALA A 112 7.68 9.00 12.71
CA ALA A 112 6.51 8.48 12.00
C ALA A 112 5.27 9.39 12.14
N SER A 113 5.16 10.12 13.25
CA SER A 113 4.05 11.04 13.48
C SER A 113 4.33 12.45 12.94
N GLY A 114 5.61 12.86 12.92
CA GLY A 114 6.04 14.23 12.61
C GLY A 114 5.90 14.65 11.15
N THR A 115 5.54 13.74 10.24
CA THR A 115 5.24 14.07 8.84
C THR A 115 3.84 14.65 8.65
N TYR A 116 3.02 14.71 9.71
CA TYR A 116 1.65 15.22 9.64
C TYR A 116 1.60 16.70 9.26
N ASP A 117 0.77 17.01 8.27
CA ASP A 117 0.44 18.36 7.86
C ASP A 117 -1.06 18.65 8.11
N LYS A 118 -1.33 19.68 8.92
CA LYS A 118 -2.69 20.09 9.29
C LYS A 118 -3.51 20.67 8.14
N GLU A 119 -2.87 21.28 7.14
CA GLU A 119 -3.58 21.97 6.05
C GLU A 119 -4.06 20.95 5.01
N THR A 120 -3.24 19.94 4.75
CA THR A 120 -3.55 18.88 3.78
C THR A 120 -4.14 17.62 4.41
N ASN A 121 -4.05 17.46 5.74
CA ASN A 121 -4.38 16.24 6.49
C ASN A 121 -3.64 15.00 5.93
N THR A 122 -2.40 15.19 5.48
CA THR A 122 -1.55 14.11 4.95
C THR A 122 -0.37 13.84 5.89
N GLY A 123 0.30 12.72 5.66
CA GLY A 123 1.39 12.24 6.54
C GLY A 123 0.88 11.70 7.87
N GLY A 124 1.75 11.69 8.87
CA GLY A 124 1.48 11.11 10.18
C GLY A 124 1.50 9.58 10.18
N SER A 125 1.16 9.00 11.33
CA SER A 125 1.33 7.57 11.59
C SER A 125 0.25 6.66 10.99
N ASN A 126 -0.91 7.21 10.61
CA ASN A 126 -2.09 6.43 10.18
C ASN A 126 -1.90 5.63 8.88
N GLY A 127 -0.86 5.92 8.08
CA GLY A 127 -0.50 5.14 6.89
C GLY A 127 0.62 4.12 7.11
N ALA A 128 1.31 4.17 8.26
CA ALA A 128 2.55 3.44 8.53
C ALA A 128 3.55 3.53 7.36
N THR A 129 3.67 4.71 6.75
CA THR A 129 4.46 4.95 5.53
C THR A 129 5.97 4.89 5.79
N MET A 130 6.40 5.05 7.05
CA MET A 130 7.79 4.87 7.52
C MET A 130 8.41 3.50 7.18
N ARG A 131 7.64 2.49 6.78
CA ARG A 131 8.17 1.18 6.31
C ARG A 131 8.48 1.11 4.81
N PHE A 132 8.19 2.17 4.05
CA PHE A 132 8.32 2.19 2.59
C PHE A 132 9.18 3.37 2.11
N SER A 133 9.84 3.18 0.96
CA SER A 133 10.47 4.26 0.21
C SER A 133 9.40 5.19 -0.38
N PRO A 134 9.62 6.53 -0.48
CA PRO A 134 10.86 7.24 -0.17
C PRO A 134 11.06 7.60 1.31
N GLU A 135 10.01 7.51 2.15
CA GLU A 135 10.06 8.02 3.51
C GLU A 135 11.10 7.31 4.38
N SER A 136 11.21 5.99 4.26
CA SER A 136 12.21 5.21 4.99
C SER A 136 13.66 5.64 4.72
N ASP A 137 13.90 6.26 3.57
CA ASP A 137 15.24 6.55 3.04
C ASP A 137 15.60 8.04 3.20
N HIS A 138 14.69 8.86 3.72
CA HIS A 138 14.99 10.25 4.05
C HIS A 138 16.15 10.32 5.07
N GLY A 139 17.11 11.22 4.84
CA GLY A 139 18.28 11.34 5.72
C GLY A 139 17.95 11.60 7.20
N ALA A 140 16.84 12.28 7.49
CA ALA A 140 16.35 12.48 8.86
C ALA A 140 15.99 11.17 9.59
N ASN A 141 15.67 10.12 8.83
CA ASN A 141 15.27 8.80 9.32
C ASN A 141 16.43 7.80 9.38
N ALA A 142 17.67 8.25 9.14
CA ALA A 142 18.86 7.40 9.27
C ALA A 142 18.95 6.76 10.66
N GLY A 143 19.19 5.44 10.69
CA GLY A 143 19.24 4.62 11.91
C GLY A 143 17.89 4.04 12.35
N LEU A 144 16.75 4.57 11.88
CA LEU A 144 15.42 4.08 12.29
C LEU A 144 15.09 2.68 11.73
N ILE A 145 15.90 2.15 10.81
CA ILE A 145 15.85 0.75 10.40
C ILE A 145 16.11 -0.20 11.58
N ASN A 146 16.97 0.17 12.54
CA ASN A 146 17.26 -0.67 13.70
C ASN A 146 16.01 -0.84 14.58
N ALA A 147 15.28 0.25 14.83
CA ALA A 147 14.00 0.20 15.54
C ALA A 147 12.92 -0.61 14.80
N ARG A 148 12.88 -0.54 13.46
CA ARG A 148 11.96 -1.37 12.66
C ARG A 148 12.31 -2.85 12.75
N ASN A 149 13.59 -3.18 12.60
CA ASN A 149 14.08 -4.56 12.69
C ASN A 149 13.84 -5.15 14.09
N PHE A 150 13.99 -4.34 15.13
CA PHE A 150 13.67 -4.75 16.51
C PHE A 150 12.21 -5.19 16.66
N LEU A 151 11.27 -4.48 16.02
CA LEU A 151 9.83 -4.75 16.11
C LEU A 151 9.34 -5.85 15.15
N GLU A 152 10.12 -6.25 14.16
CA GLU A 152 9.71 -7.23 13.13
C GLU A 152 9.31 -8.60 13.69
N PRO A 153 9.98 -9.17 14.73
CA PRO A 153 9.57 -10.45 15.31
C PRO A 153 8.22 -10.43 16.05
N ILE A 154 7.73 -9.25 16.45
CA ILE A 154 6.46 -9.08 17.18
C ILE A 154 5.28 -8.89 16.23
N LYS A 155 5.56 -8.41 15.02
CA LYS A 155 4.58 -8.03 14.00
C LYS A 155 3.80 -9.22 13.44
#